data_AF-I4Y9X0-F1
#
_entry.id   AF-I4Y9X0-F1
#
_cell.length_a   1.000
_cell.length_b   1.000
_cell.length_c   1.000
_cell.angle_alpha   90.00
_cell.angle_beta   90.00
_cell.angle_gamma   90.00
#
_symmetry.space_group_name_H-M   'P 1'
#
loop_
_entity.id
_entity.type
_entity.pdbx_description
1 polymer ?
#
loop_
_entity_poly.entity_id
_entity_poly.type
_entity_poly.pdbx_seq_one_letter_code
_entity_poly.pdbx_strand_id
1 'polypeptide(L)'
;MSYILQCGGRGPSIWDKFFADGKHSADGATGEPASDSYHRYAEDIALLKSYGATAYRFSISWPRVIPRGGKNSPVNHEGLAYYNRLINEIIGQGLTPFVTIYHWDAPQALEDKYGSWLSEQIVDDYERYARVLFENFGDRVKHWITINEPLTISAEAYIVGIFAPGHTDLTESYKVAKNQIMAHARAYHVYKNEFASHQHGEIGITLNGNWFEPADNSPKAREAAQVMMDFQWGLYADPIYKNGDYPRSLHERNSEYLSYFTPEESKYIAHSADFMGMNAYTSSVAYGNATDNPSTGYTYTSFWFPNGTAVGGESNESWLWDTPWGFEKLLVYLWDNYHYPIYITENGFSAKDENSKPLNELVQDYDRVNYHDGYLNAMLRAIHRGADIRSYFAWAITDNLEWASGYSSRFGITHVDFDTQVRTPKLTSQFLKEWFKWHS
;
A
#
# COMPACT_ATOMS: atom_id res chain seq x y z
N MET A 1 0.58 10.04 -4.95
CA MET A 1 -0.45 9.78 -5.98
C MET A 1 -0.87 11.11 -6.60
N SER A 2 -1.17 11.18 -7.91
CA SER A 2 -1.52 12.45 -8.58
C SER A 2 -3.03 12.58 -8.73
N TYR A 3 -3.66 13.37 -7.86
CA TYR A 3 -5.12 13.50 -7.76
C TYR A 3 -5.75 14.61 -8.62
N ILE A 4 -4.99 15.22 -9.55
CA ILE A 4 -5.53 16.33 -10.36
C ILE A 4 -6.67 15.85 -11.25
N LEU A 5 -7.87 16.34 -10.93
CA LEU A 5 -9.17 15.96 -11.50
C LEU A 5 -9.32 16.40 -12.96
N GLN A 6 -8.85 17.61 -13.29
CA GLN A 6 -9.28 18.32 -14.49
C GLN A 6 -8.41 18.09 -15.74
N CYS A 7 -7.37 17.26 -15.66
CA CYS A 7 -6.41 17.11 -16.74
C CYS A 7 -6.58 15.79 -17.51
N GLY A 8 -6.56 15.87 -18.84
CA GLY A 8 -6.33 14.73 -19.73
C GLY A 8 -7.44 13.69 -19.78
N GLY A 9 -8.72 14.11 -19.73
CA GLY A 9 -9.87 13.21 -19.90
C GLY A 9 -10.15 12.24 -18.74
N ARG A 10 -9.54 12.45 -17.57
CA ARG A 10 -9.75 11.62 -16.36
C ARG A 10 -11.19 11.76 -15.84
N GLY A 11 -11.82 10.64 -15.49
CA GLY A 11 -13.10 10.60 -14.76
C GLY A 11 -12.90 10.75 -13.23
N PRO A 12 -13.96 10.99 -12.46
CA PRO A 12 -13.86 11.00 -11.00
C PRO A 12 -13.60 9.59 -10.43
N SER A 13 -12.77 9.51 -9.40
CA SER A 13 -12.63 8.36 -8.51
C SER A 13 -13.58 8.48 -7.31
N ILE A 14 -13.69 7.39 -6.54
CA ILE A 14 -14.39 7.39 -5.25
C ILE A 14 -13.81 8.42 -4.27
N TRP A 15 -12.50 8.66 -4.28
CA TRP A 15 -11.86 9.65 -3.41
C TRP A 15 -12.21 11.08 -3.81
N ASP A 16 -12.31 11.36 -5.11
CA ASP A 16 -12.74 12.68 -5.58
C ASP A 16 -14.15 13.02 -5.11
N LYS A 17 -15.04 12.01 -5.11
CA LYS A 17 -16.40 12.15 -4.58
C LYS A 17 -16.43 12.25 -3.07
N PHE A 18 -15.62 11.45 -2.38
CA PHE A 18 -15.56 11.37 -0.92
C PHE A 18 -15.04 12.68 -0.30
N PHE A 19 -14.04 13.32 -0.90
CA PHE A 19 -13.54 14.61 -0.40
C PHE A 19 -14.41 15.82 -0.80
N ALA A 20 -15.37 15.65 -1.72
CA ALA A 20 -16.10 16.78 -2.30
C ALA A 20 -16.94 17.59 -1.30
N ASP A 21 -17.32 17.02 -0.16
CA ASP A 21 -18.10 17.71 0.87
C ASP A 21 -17.24 18.37 1.97
N GLY A 22 -15.92 18.19 1.92
CA GLY A 22 -14.96 18.74 2.88
C GLY A 22 -15.03 18.17 4.30
N LYS A 23 -15.70 17.03 4.52
CA LYS A 23 -15.88 16.43 5.86
C LYS A 23 -15.04 15.19 6.11
N HIS A 24 -14.44 14.65 5.06
CA HIS A 24 -13.78 13.35 5.08
C HIS A 24 -12.26 13.45 5.08
N SER A 25 -11.73 14.64 5.38
CA SER A 25 -10.30 14.91 5.49
C SER A 25 -10.04 16.05 6.48
N ALA A 26 -8.85 16.04 7.07
CA ALA A 26 -8.38 17.13 7.92
C ALA A 26 -8.43 18.46 7.16
N ASP A 27 -8.96 19.49 7.82
CA ASP A 27 -9.15 20.85 7.29
C ASP A 27 -9.91 20.92 5.95
N GLY A 28 -10.67 19.88 5.59
CA GLY A 28 -11.38 19.79 4.31
C GLY A 28 -10.46 19.65 3.09
N ALA A 29 -9.25 19.11 3.28
CA ALA A 29 -8.29 18.89 2.21
C ALA A 29 -8.86 18.02 1.07
N THR A 30 -8.51 18.35 -0.16
CA THR A 30 -8.93 17.59 -1.35
C THR A 30 -7.73 17.17 -2.19
N GLY A 31 -7.99 16.43 -3.27
CA GLY A 31 -7.00 16.03 -4.28
C GLY A 31 -6.27 17.18 -4.98
N GLU A 32 -6.74 18.42 -4.84
CA GLU A 32 -6.11 19.60 -5.44
C GLU A 32 -5.52 20.52 -4.34
N PRO A 33 -4.27 21.00 -4.51
CA PRO A 33 -3.36 20.77 -5.65
C PRO A 33 -2.57 19.44 -5.58
N ALA A 34 -2.59 18.76 -4.44
CA ALA A 34 -1.62 17.72 -4.09
C ALA A 34 -0.17 18.22 -4.33
N SER A 35 0.73 17.34 -4.76
CA SER A 35 2.08 17.71 -5.18
C SER A 35 2.16 18.17 -6.64
N ASP A 36 1.05 18.31 -7.38
CA ASP A 36 1.08 18.68 -8.81
C ASP A 36 1.98 17.78 -9.69
N SER A 37 2.25 16.54 -9.27
CA SER A 37 3.18 15.63 -9.96
C SER A 37 2.70 15.23 -11.37
N TYR A 38 1.43 15.45 -11.72
CA TYR A 38 0.96 15.29 -13.10
C TYR A 38 1.72 16.21 -14.07
N HIS A 39 1.94 17.46 -13.68
CA HIS A 39 2.67 18.43 -14.51
C HIS A 39 4.17 18.38 -14.23
N ARG A 40 4.56 18.00 -13.01
CA ARG A 40 5.93 18.10 -12.50
C ARG A 40 6.69 16.79 -12.41
N TYR A 41 6.19 15.72 -13.00
CA TYR A 41 6.83 14.41 -12.91
C TYR A 41 8.31 14.43 -13.29
N ALA A 42 8.72 15.19 -14.32
CA ALA A 42 10.13 15.26 -14.72
C ALA A 42 11.03 15.88 -13.63
N GLU A 43 10.54 16.88 -12.89
CA GLU A 43 11.23 17.46 -11.74
C GLU A 43 11.37 16.42 -10.62
N ASP A 44 10.28 15.70 -10.32
CA ASP A 44 10.25 14.66 -9.28
C ASP A 44 11.18 13.47 -9.65
N ILE A 45 11.23 13.03 -10.91
CA ILE A 45 12.14 11.97 -11.37
C ILE A 45 13.60 12.44 -11.30
N ALA A 46 13.89 13.68 -11.67
CA ALA A 46 15.24 14.24 -11.55
C ALA A 46 15.72 14.28 -10.08
N LEU A 47 14.82 14.60 -9.14
CA LEU A 47 15.11 14.55 -7.71
C LEU A 47 15.43 13.12 -7.24
N LEU A 48 14.62 12.12 -7.59
CA LEU A 48 14.90 10.71 -7.27
C LEU A 48 16.27 10.29 -7.78
N LYS A 49 16.60 10.66 -9.02
CA LYS A 49 17.92 10.38 -9.58
C LYS A 49 19.03 11.05 -8.77
N SER A 50 18.83 12.29 -8.35
CA SER A 50 19.78 13.03 -7.52
C SER A 50 20.00 12.38 -6.14
N TYR A 51 18.98 11.71 -5.61
CA TYR A 51 19.02 10.94 -4.36
C TYR A 51 19.63 9.54 -4.52
N GLY A 52 20.08 9.18 -5.73
CA GLY A 52 20.70 7.87 -5.98
C GLY A 52 19.71 6.71 -6.04
N ALA A 53 18.41 6.97 -6.19
CA ALA A 53 17.43 5.92 -6.38
C ALA A 53 17.72 5.13 -7.67
N THR A 54 17.41 3.83 -7.64
CA THR A 54 17.55 2.90 -8.77
C THR A 54 16.20 2.45 -9.33
N ALA A 55 15.12 2.68 -8.59
CA ALA A 55 13.76 2.34 -8.97
C ALA A 55 12.78 3.42 -8.50
N TYR A 56 11.62 3.48 -9.15
CA TYR A 56 10.50 4.33 -8.73
C TYR A 56 9.20 3.53 -8.76
N ARG A 57 8.56 3.42 -7.59
CA ARG A 57 7.23 2.84 -7.44
C ARG A 57 6.16 3.93 -7.56
N PHE A 58 5.21 3.73 -8.47
CA PHE A 58 4.05 4.63 -8.64
C PHE A 58 2.79 3.84 -8.99
N SER A 59 1.63 4.46 -8.84
CA SER A 59 0.35 3.90 -9.25
C SER A 59 -0.20 4.55 -10.52
N ILE A 60 -0.95 3.76 -11.29
CA ILE A 60 -1.72 4.25 -12.43
C ILE A 60 -3.15 4.48 -11.98
N SER A 61 -3.65 5.70 -12.18
CA SER A 61 -5.03 6.04 -11.85
C SER A 61 -6.00 5.38 -12.83
N TRP A 62 -6.82 4.45 -12.33
CA TRP A 62 -7.82 3.74 -13.13
C TRP A 62 -8.76 4.69 -13.89
N PRO A 63 -9.40 5.70 -13.26
CA PRO A 63 -10.28 6.61 -13.99
C PRO A 63 -9.54 7.57 -14.93
N ARG A 64 -8.20 7.59 -14.96
CA ARG A 64 -7.43 8.28 -16.01
C ARG A 64 -7.33 7.43 -17.27
N VAL A 65 -7.23 6.10 -17.15
CA VAL A 65 -7.06 5.18 -18.28
C VAL A 65 -8.40 4.71 -18.82
N ILE A 66 -9.36 4.39 -17.95
CA ILE A 66 -10.73 4.01 -18.31
C ILE A 66 -11.67 4.88 -17.47
N PRO A 67 -12.10 6.06 -17.94
CA PRO A 67 -12.81 7.05 -17.12
C PRO A 67 -14.10 6.55 -16.45
N ARG A 68 -14.80 5.60 -17.06
CA ARG A 68 -15.98 4.96 -16.46
C ARG A 68 -15.70 3.57 -15.86
N GLY A 69 -14.44 3.15 -15.86
CA GLY A 69 -13.92 1.91 -15.28
C GLY A 69 -14.27 0.61 -16.00
N GLY A 70 -15.51 0.48 -16.48
CA GLY A 70 -16.06 -0.81 -16.87
C GLY A 70 -15.40 -1.46 -18.09
N LYS A 71 -15.52 -2.78 -18.23
CA LYS A 71 -14.86 -3.59 -19.25
C LYS A 71 -15.18 -3.22 -20.70
N ASN A 72 -16.37 -2.64 -20.90
CA ASN A 72 -16.87 -2.14 -22.18
C ASN A 72 -16.75 -0.62 -22.33
N SER A 73 -16.13 0.06 -21.36
CA SER A 73 -15.93 1.51 -21.40
C SER A 73 -14.79 1.89 -22.34
N PRO A 74 -14.84 3.06 -22.98
CA PRO A 74 -13.77 3.52 -23.84
C PRO A 74 -12.49 3.77 -23.02
N VAL A 75 -11.36 3.42 -23.62
CA VAL A 75 -10.02 3.75 -23.11
C VAL A 75 -9.71 5.21 -23.46
N ASN A 76 -9.14 5.93 -22.50
CA ASN A 76 -8.69 7.30 -22.67
C ASN A 76 -7.21 7.33 -23.09
N HIS A 77 -6.96 7.61 -24.37
CA HIS A 77 -5.61 7.64 -24.93
C HIS A 77 -4.75 8.80 -24.39
N GLU A 78 -5.32 9.90 -23.91
CA GLU A 78 -4.55 10.98 -23.27
C GLU A 78 -3.96 10.52 -21.93
N GLY A 79 -4.74 9.75 -21.16
CA GLY A 79 -4.29 9.10 -19.93
C GLY A 79 -3.13 8.13 -20.20
N LEU A 80 -3.25 7.29 -21.24
CA LEU A 80 -2.17 6.41 -21.66
C LEU A 80 -0.92 7.17 -22.11
N ALA A 81 -1.09 8.28 -22.84
CA ALA A 81 0.01 9.10 -23.30
C ALA A 81 0.78 9.74 -22.12
N TYR A 82 0.08 10.13 -21.05
CA TYR A 82 0.72 10.63 -19.83
C TYR A 82 1.63 9.56 -19.19
N TYR A 83 1.11 8.36 -18.92
CA TYR A 83 1.92 7.32 -18.29
C TYR A 83 3.05 6.84 -19.19
N ASN A 84 2.88 6.85 -20.52
CA ASN A 84 3.97 6.62 -21.45
C ASN A 84 5.11 7.65 -21.28
N ARG A 85 4.79 8.94 -21.15
CA ARG A 85 5.81 9.97 -20.89
C ARG A 85 6.50 9.75 -19.55
N LEU A 86 5.74 9.47 -18.50
CA LEU A 86 6.29 9.19 -17.16
C LEU A 86 7.23 7.99 -17.19
N ILE A 87 6.80 6.85 -17.75
CA ILE A 87 7.60 5.62 -17.84
C ILE A 87 8.87 5.87 -18.66
N ASN A 88 8.76 6.59 -19.77
CA ASN A 88 9.91 6.94 -20.60
C ASN A 88 10.90 7.85 -19.85
N GLU A 89 10.42 8.80 -19.05
CA GLU A 89 11.28 9.66 -18.23
C GLU A 89 12.01 8.85 -17.15
N ILE A 90 11.29 7.98 -16.43
CA ILE A 90 11.87 7.07 -15.41
C ILE A 90 13.02 6.25 -16.04
N ILE A 91 12.75 5.59 -17.16
CA ILE A 91 13.75 4.77 -17.86
C ILE A 91 14.88 5.63 -18.44
N GLY A 92 14.56 6.81 -18.98
CA GLY A 92 15.53 7.75 -19.53
C GLY A 92 16.53 8.25 -18.49
N GLN A 93 16.11 8.37 -17.23
CA GLN A 93 16.98 8.67 -16.08
C GLN A 93 17.68 7.43 -15.49
N GLY A 94 17.45 6.24 -16.08
CA GLY A 94 18.05 4.97 -15.67
C GLY A 94 17.45 4.40 -14.39
N LEU A 95 16.17 4.69 -14.10
CA LEU A 95 15.42 4.12 -12.99
C LEU A 95 14.53 2.96 -13.50
N THR A 96 14.30 1.97 -12.64
CA THR A 96 13.36 0.87 -12.92
C THR A 96 11.94 1.24 -12.48
N PRO A 97 10.92 1.20 -13.37
CA PRO A 97 9.54 1.43 -12.98
C PRO A 97 8.94 0.22 -12.25
N PHE A 98 8.37 0.46 -11.07
CA PHE A 98 7.50 -0.46 -10.34
C PHE A 98 6.08 0.08 -10.38
N VAL A 99 5.16 -0.65 -11.01
CA VAL A 99 3.83 -0.11 -11.32
C VAL A 99 2.77 -0.80 -10.48
N THR A 100 2.07 -0.02 -9.66
CA THR A 100 0.85 -0.43 -8.99
C THR A 100 -0.35 -0.18 -9.89
N ILE A 101 -1.09 -1.24 -10.23
CA ILE A 101 -2.27 -1.18 -11.10
C ILE A 101 -3.39 -0.43 -10.39
N TYR A 102 -3.64 -0.75 -9.11
CA TYR A 102 -4.70 -0.12 -8.33
C TYR A 102 -4.25 0.30 -6.94
N HIS A 103 -4.44 1.59 -6.65
CA HIS A 103 -4.12 2.21 -5.36
C HIS A 103 -5.34 3.00 -4.87
N TRP A 104 -6.42 2.27 -4.58
CA TRP A 104 -7.62 2.73 -3.87
C TRP A 104 -8.54 3.69 -4.66
N ASP A 105 -8.21 4.02 -5.91
CA ASP A 105 -8.92 5.04 -6.69
C ASP A 105 -9.93 4.45 -7.69
N ALA A 106 -10.89 3.65 -7.20
CA ALA A 106 -11.91 3.07 -8.08
C ALA A 106 -12.66 4.19 -8.82
N PRO A 107 -12.95 4.03 -10.14
CA PRO A 107 -13.77 5.01 -10.85
C PRO A 107 -15.15 5.14 -10.18
N GLN A 108 -15.59 6.36 -9.88
CA GLN A 108 -16.88 6.61 -9.23
C GLN A 108 -18.05 6.01 -10.01
N ALA A 109 -17.93 5.91 -11.33
CA ALA A 109 -18.95 5.30 -12.18
C ALA A 109 -19.18 3.80 -11.90
N LEU A 110 -18.21 3.08 -11.34
CA LEU A 110 -18.37 1.69 -10.89
C LEU A 110 -19.08 1.63 -9.54
N GLU A 111 -18.75 2.55 -8.64
CA GLU A 111 -19.41 2.72 -7.35
C GLU A 111 -20.90 3.01 -7.54
N ASP A 112 -21.23 4.02 -8.35
CA ASP A 112 -22.61 4.40 -8.66
C ASP A 112 -23.41 3.27 -9.33
N LYS A 113 -22.73 2.39 -10.09
CA LYS A 113 -23.39 1.35 -10.88
C LYS A 113 -23.71 0.10 -10.07
N TYR A 114 -22.79 -0.35 -9.22
CA TYR A 114 -22.94 -1.62 -8.50
C TYR A 114 -22.17 -1.70 -7.17
N GLY A 115 -21.64 -0.59 -6.65
CA GLY A 115 -20.90 -0.56 -5.38
C GLY A 115 -19.45 -1.05 -5.48
N SER A 116 -18.80 -0.86 -6.63
CA SER A 116 -17.40 -1.24 -6.88
C SER A 116 -17.04 -2.64 -6.33
N TRP A 117 -16.20 -2.69 -5.29
CA TRP A 117 -15.68 -3.92 -4.70
C TRP A 117 -16.72 -4.79 -4.00
N LEU A 118 -17.94 -4.29 -3.77
CA LEU A 118 -19.07 -5.07 -3.29
C LEU A 118 -19.66 -6.02 -4.34
N SER A 119 -19.32 -5.84 -5.62
CA SER A 119 -19.85 -6.66 -6.71
C SER A 119 -18.76 -7.50 -7.33
N GLU A 120 -19.05 -8.78 -7.61
CA GLU A 120 -18.17 -9.65 -8.40
C GLU A 120 -17.92 -9.11 -9.82
N GLN A 121 -18.79 -8.22 -10.33
CA GLN A 121 -18.61 -7.59 -11.64
C GLN A 121 -17.32 -6.78 -11.74
N ILE A 122 -16.81 -6.24 -10.62
CA ILE A 122 -15.55 -5.50 -10.62
C ILE A 122 -14.36 -6.35 -11.03
N VAL A 123 -14.44 -7.67 -10.85
CA VAL A 123 -13.37 -8.61 -11.19
C VAL A 123 -13.10 -8.58 -12.69
N ASP A 124 -14.17 -8.59 -13.51
CA ASP A 124 -14.05 -8.47 -14.97
C ASP A 124 -13.57 -7.07 -15.40
N ASP A 125 -14.06 -6.03 -14.73
CA ASP A 125 -13.69 -4.64 -15.04
C ASP A 125 -12.20 -4.39 -14.70
N TYR A 126 -11.73 -4.95 -13.59
CA TYR A 126 -10.33 -4.91 -13.16
C TYR A 126 -9.43 -5.75 -14.08
N GLU A 127 -9.87 -6.96 -14.48
CA GLU A 127 -9.14 -7.78 -15.46
C GLU A 127 -8.93 -6.99 -16.77
N ARG A 128 -9.99 -6.34 -17.28
CA ARG A 128 -9.89 -5.49 -18.46
C ARG A 128 -8.89 -4.36 -18.25
N TYR A 129 -8.97 -3.68 -17.11
CA TYR A 129 -8.08 -2.56 -16.79
C TYR A 129 -6.61 -3.01 -16.75
N ALA A 130 -6.29 -4.06 -16.01
CA ALA A 130 -4.95 -4.63 -15.94
C ALA A 130 -4.41 -5.00 -17.34
N ARG A 131 -5.25 -5.65 -18.16
CA ARG A 131 -4.92 -5.99 -19.56
C ARG A 131 -4.55 -4.76 -20.40
N VAL A 132 -5.30 -3.65 -20.31
CA VAL A 132 -4.93 -2.39 -20.98
C VAL A 132 -3.52 -1.95 -20.58
N LEU A 133 -3.18 -2.04 -19.30
CA LEU A 133 -1.87 -1.61 -18.81
C LEU A 133 -0.75 -2.51 -19.32
N PHE A 134 -0.95 -3.84 -19.30
CA PHE A 134 0.03 -4.78 -19.83
C PHE A 134 0.27 -4.58 -21.33
N GLU A 135 -0.78 -4.38 -22.12
CA GLU A 135 -0.71 -4.11 -23.56
C GLU A 135 0.08 -2.83 -23.87
N ASN A 136 -0.06 -1.79 -23.05
CA ASN A 136 0.46 -0.45 -23.36
C ASN A 136 1.82 -0.15 -22.73
N PHE A 137 2.18 -0.83 -21.64
CA PHE A 137 3.36 -0.49 -20.85
C PHE A 137 4.28 -1.67 -20.54
N GLY A 138 3.81 -2.92 -20.70
CA GLY A 138 4.57 -4.10 -20.29
C GLY A 138 5.79 -4.41 -21.16
N ASP A 139 5.93 -3.74 -22.31
CA ASP A 139 7.18 -3.72 -23.07
C ASP A 139 8.34 -3.12 -22.26
N ARG A 140 8.06 -2.15 -21.38
CA ARG A 140 9.01 -1.40 -20.54
C ARG A 140 8.90 -1.67 -19.05
N VAL A 141 7.70 -1.97 -18.54
CA VAL A 141 7.43 -2.24 -17.13
C VAL A 141 7.61 -3.73 -16.83
N LYS A 142 8.48 -4.05 -15.88
CA LYS A 142 8.83 -5.43 -15.51
C LYS A 142 8.42 -5.83 -14.10
N HIS A 143 7.90 -4.91 -13.30
CA HIS A 143 7.45 -5.18 -11.94
C HIS A 143 6.05 -4.61 -11.75
N TRP A 144 5.08 -5.51 -11.65
CA TRP A 144 3.66 -5.19 -11.52
C TRP A 144 3.16 -5.52 -10.12
N ILE A 145 2.47 -4.57 -9.50
CA ILE A 145 1.75 -4.75 -8.23
C ILE A 145 0.27 -4.61 -8.55
N THR A 146 -0.54 -5.64 -8.29
CA THR A 146 -1.96 -5.60 -8.64
C THR A 146 -2.71 -4.57 -7.79
N ILE A 147 -2.70 -4.76 -6.47
CA ILE A 147 -3.47 -3.97 -5.52
C ILE A 147 -2.51 -3.54 -4.41
N ASN A 148 -2.52 -2.25 -4.09
CA ASN A 148 -1.90 -1.75 -2.87
C ASN A 148 -2.83 -1.96 -1.68
N GLU A 149 -2.34 -2.59 -0.63
CA GLU A 149 -2.98 -2.64 0.68
C GLU A 149 -4.48 -2.99 0.62
N PRO A 150 -4.83 -4.18 0.11
CA PRO A 150 -6.22 -4.56 -0.03
C PRO A 150 -6.95 -4.59 1.33
N LEU A 151 -6.23 -4.88 2.42
CA LEU A 151 -6.77 -4.79 3.78
C LEU A 151 -7.17 -3.36 4.15
N THR A 152 -6.37 -2.35 3.81
CA THR A 152 -6.74 -0.95 4.07
C THR A 152 -8.07 -0.61 3.38
N ILE A 153 -8.29 -1.10 2.16
CA ILE A 153 -9.57 -0.92 1.49
C ILE A 153 -10.69 -1.67 2.23
N SER A 154 -10.54 -2.97 2.50
CA SER A 154 -11.62 -3.75 3.13
C SER A 154 -11.94 -3.28 4.56
N ALA A 155 -10.92 -2.90 5.34
CA ALA A 155 -11.07 -2.50 6.74
C ALA A 155 -11.38 -1.01 6.90
N GLU A 156 -10.53 -0.10 6.43
CA GLU A 156 -10.71 1.33 6.70
C GLU A 156 -11.90 1.92 5.94
N ALA A 157 -12.29 1.34 4.79
CA ALA A 157 -13.42 1.82 4.01
C ALA A 157 -14.75 1.08 4.26
N TYR A 158 -14.73 -0.16 4.77
CA TYR A 158 -15.95 -0.94 5.01
C TYR A 158 -16.15 -1.40 6.46
N ILE A 159 -15.15 -1.35 7.34
CA ILE A 159 -15.34 -1.58 8.79
C ILE A 159 -15.37 -0.25 9.52
N VAL A 160 -14.33 0.57 9.35
CA VAL A 160 -14.15 1.83 10.10
C VAL A 160 -14.91 2.98 9.44
N GLY A 161 -14.96 3.00 8.11
CA GLY A 161 -15.68 4.00 7.32
C GLY A 161 -14.98 5.36 7.23
N ILE A 162 -13.68 5.43 7.55
CA ILE A 162 -12.90 6.66 7.43
C ILE A 162 -12.37 6.87 6.01
N PHE A 163 -12.29 5.81 5.20
CA PHE A 163 -11.83 5.86 3.80
C PHE A 163 -13.00 5.66 2.84
N ALA A 164 -12.84 6.14 1.60
CA ALA A 164 -13.86 6.01 0.56
C ALA A 164 -14.16 4.53 0.24
N PRO A 165 -15.45 4.10 0.15
CA PRO A 165 -16.67 4.91 0.11
C PRO A 165 -17.34 5.21 1.47
N GLY A 166 -16.75 4.83 2.61
CA GLY A 166 -17.22 5.21 3.94
C GLY A 166 -18.30 4.31 4.53
N HIS A 167 -18.22 3.00 4.28
CA HIS A 167 -19.11 1.98 4.80
C HIS A 167 -18.63 1.46 6.17
N THR A 168 -19.54 0.88 6.95
CA THR A 168 -19.25 0.38 8.32
C THR A 168 -19.91 -0.99 8.58
N ASP A 169 -19.83 -1.90 7.61
CA ASP A 169 -20.37 -3.25 7.66
C ASP A 169 -19.28 -4.32 7.45
N LEU A 170 -19.13 -5.21 8.45
CA LEU A 170 -18.12 -6.26 8.44
C LEU A 170 -18.37 -7.33 7.34
N THR A 171 -19.62 -7.61 7.01
CA THR A 171 -19.98 -8.55 5.92
C THR A 171 -19.52 -8.00 4.58
N GLU A 172 -19.70 -6.69 4.38
CA GLU A 172 -19.22 -5.99 3.20
C GLU A 172 -17.69 -6.03 3.10
N SER A 173 -16.97 -5.83 4.20
CA SER A 173 -15.50 -5.96 4.24
C SER A 173 -15.02 -7.32 3.71
N TYR A 174 -15.59 -8.43 4.18
CA TYR A 174 -15.18 -9.76 3.70
C TYR A 174 -15.59 -10.03 2.25
N LYS A 175 -16.71 -9.46 1.79
CA LYS A 175 -17.12 -9.53 0.39
C LYS A 175 -16.14 -8.76 -0.52
N VAL A 176 -15.69 -7.59 -0.07
CA VAL A 176 -14.65 -6.77 -0.73
C VAL A 176 -13.34 -7.55 -0.79
N ALA A 177 -12.89 -8.14 0.32
CA ALA A 177 -11.68 -8.95 0.36
C ALA A 177 -11.73 -10.11 -0.64
N LYS A 178 -12.85 -10.85 -0.68
CA LYS A 178 -13.05 -11.94 -1.66
C LYS A 178 -12.90 -11.44 -3.10
N ASN A 179 -13.57 -10.35 -3.45
CA ASN A 179 -13.52 -9.81 -4.82
C ASN A 179 -12.13 -9.27 -5.19
N GLN A 180 -11.40 -8.68 -4.25
CA GLN A 180 -10.02 -8.23 -4.46
C GLN A 180 -9.05 -9.39 -4.69
N ILE A 181 -9.16 -10.47 -3.91
CA ILE A 181 -8.35 -11.69 -4.09
C ILE A 181 -8.61 -12.29 -5.49
N MET A 182 -9.88 -12.40 -5.89
CA MET A 182 -10.23 -12.89 -7.23
C MET A 182 -9.75 -11.96 -8.35
N ALA A 183 -9.85 -10.64 -8.17
CA ALA A 183 -9.35 -9.64 -9.12
C ALA A 183 -7.82 -9.70 -9.28
N HIS A 184 -7.08 -9.86 -8.18
CA HIS A 184 -5.64 -10.12 -8.19
C HIS A 184 -5.31 -11.39 -8.97
N ALA A 185 -5.93 -12.53 -8.63
CA ALA A 185 -5.68 -13.79 -9.31
C ALA A 185 -5.97 -13.70 -10.81
N ARG A 186 -7.06 -13.02 -11.19
CA ARG A 186 -7.41 -12.76 -12.60
C ARG A 186 -6.33 -11.97 -13.33
N ALA A 187 -5.87 -10.85 -12.76
CA ALA A 187 -4.80 -10.06 -13.36
C ALA A 187 -3.47 -10.84 -13.45
N TYR A 188 -3.14 -11.65 -12.43
CA TYR A 188 -1.99 -12.56 -12.45
C TYR A 188 -2.08 -13.52 -13.63
N HIS A 189 -3.18 -14.27 -13.74
CA HIS A 189 -3.35 -15.28 -14.81
C HIS A 189 -3.35 -14.64 -16.20
N VAL A 190 -3.97 -13.47 -16.38
CA VAL A 190 -3.89 -12.72 -17.64
C VAL A 190 -2.43 -12.38 -17.97
N TYR A 191 -1.68 -11.84 -17.01
CA TYR A 191 -0.27 -11.52 -17.22
C TYR A 191 0.55 -12.77 -17.58
N LYS A 192 0.46 -13.83 -16.77
CA LYS A 192 1.26 -15.05 -16.96
C LYS A 192 0.94 -15.77 -18.28
N ASN A 193 -0.34 -15.86 -18.64
CA ASN A 193 -0.77 -16.64 -19.80
C ASN A 193 -0.53 -15.89 -21.11
N GLU A 194 -0.63 -14.56 -21.10
CA GLU A 194 -0.68 -13.79 -22.35
C GLU A 194 0.53 -12.89 -22.55
N PHE A 195 1.17 -12.41 -21.48
CA PHE A 195 2.18 -11.35 -21.55
C PHE A 195 3.58 -11.79 -21.09
N ALA A 196 3.68 -12.61 -20.04
CA ALA A 196 4.94 -12.94 -19.38
C ALA A 196 5.98 -13.59 -20.32
N SER A 197 5.54 -14.37 -21.31
CA SER A 197 6.43 -15.06 -22.26
C SER A 197 7.25 -14.14 -23.16
N HIS A 198 6.80 -12.90 -23.39
CA HIS A 198 7.48 -11.92 -24.23
C HIS A 198 7.81 -10.62 -23.51
N GLN A 199 7.14 -10.33 -22.39
CA GLN A 199 7.43 -9.16 -21.56
C GLN A 199 8.46 -9.44 -20.46
N HIS A 200 8.57 -10.69 -19.98
CA HIS A 200 9.56 -11.11 -18.99
C HIS A 200 9.55 -10.28 -17.69
N GLY A 201 8.38 -9.89 -17.21
CA GLY A 201 8.21 -9.24 -15.90
C GLY A 201 7.71 -10.19 -14.82
N GLU A 202 7.65 -9.66 -13.61
CA GLU A 202 7.12 -10.28 -12.40
C GLU A 202 5.86 -9.54 -11.95
N ILE A 203 4.92 -10.27 -11.34
CA ILE A 203 3.67 -9.71 -10.83
C ILE A 203 3.38 -10.20 -9.41
N GLY A 204 3.01 -9.28 -8.52
CA GLY A 204 2.67 -9.57 -7.13
C GLY A 204 1.57 -8.66 -6.62
N ILE A 205 1.27 -8.77 -5.32
CA ILE A 205 0.37 -7.89 -4.58
C ILE A 205 1.14 -7.22 -3.45
N THR A 206 0.76 -6.00 -3.07
CA THR A 206 1.32 -5.33 -1.89
C THR A 206 0.36 -5.46 -0.73
N LEU A 207 0.80 -6.12 0.33
CA LEU A 207 0.04 -6.29 1.57
C LEU A 207 0.55 -5.32 2.64
N ASN A 208 -0.28 -4.98 3.62
CA ASN A 208 0.10 -4.17 4.76
C ASN A 208 -0.32 -4.78 6.08
N GLY A 209 0.43 -4.44 7.11
CA GLY A 209 0.13 -4.81 8.48
C GLY A 209 1.26 -4.46 9.44
N ASN A 210 0.99 -4.70 10.70
CA ASN A 210 1.91 -4.53 11.79
C ASN A 210 2.58 -5.86 12.12
N TRP A 211 3.68 -5.79 12.85
CA TRP A 211 4.07 -6.88 13.73
C TRP A 211 3.21 -6.84 15.01
N PHE A 212 2.74 -7.99 15.48
CA PHE A 212 2.06 -8.11 16.77
C PHE A 212 2.91 -8.87 17.78
N GLU A 213 3.43 -8.16 18.77
CA GLU A 213 4.14 -8.77 19.89
C GLU A 213 3.12 -9.27 20.94
N PRO A 214 3.22 -10.51 21.45
CA PRO A 214 2.38 -10.92 22.57
C PRO A 214 2.71 -10.10 23.81
N ALA A 215 1.70 -9.62 24.52
CA ALA A 215 1.84 -8.81 25.73
C ALA A 215 2.63 -9.52 26.85
N ASP A 216 2.56 -10.85 26.88
CA ASP A 216 3.27 -11.70 27.83
C ASP A 216 3.49 -13.11 27.25
N ASN A 217 4.12 -13.99 28.04
CA ASN A 217 4.39 -15.38 27.67
C ASN A 217 3.18 -16.32 27.91
N SER A 218 1.96 -15.82 28.09
CA SER A 218 0.78 -16.67 28.21
C SER A 218 0.40 -17.27 26.83
N PRO A 219 -0.19 -18.47 26.80
CA PRO A 219 -0.73 -19.02 25.56
C PRO A 219 -1.77 -18.10 24.90
N LYS A 220 -2.57 -17.39 25.70
CA LYS A 220 -3.62 -16.48 25.20
C LYS A 220 -3.05 -15.26 24.50
N ALA A 221 -2.01 -14.62 25.06
CA ALA A 221 -1.38 -13.47 24.41
C ALA A 221 -0.70 -13.88 23.09
N ARG A 222 -0.05 -15.05 23.05
CA ARG A 222 0.51 -15.61 21.81
C ARG A 222 -0.56 -15.93 20.77
N GLU A 223 -1.67 -16.52 21.18
CA GLU A 223 -2.81 -16.78 20.29
C GLU A 223 -3.39 -15.46 19.75
N ALA A 224 -3.60 -14.46 20.60
CA ALA A 224 -4.09 -13.15 20.17
C ALA A 224 -3.14 -12.48 19.17
N ALA A 225 -1.83 -12.53 19.41
CA ALA A 225 -0.83 -12.05 18.45
C ALA A 225 -0.93 -12.77 17.11
N GLN A 226 -1.03 -14.11 17.11
CA GLN A 226 -1.18 -14.89 15.88
C GLN A 226 -2.49 -14.58 15.14
N VAL A 227 -3.61 -14.44 15.85
CA VAL A 227 -4.90 -14.05 15.25
C VAL A 227 -4.80 -12.69 14.56
N MET A 228 -4.08 -11.73 15.15
CA MET A 228 -3.85 -10.43 14.53
C MET A 228 -2.91 -10.50 13.32
N MET A 229 -1.89 -11.36 13.36
CA MET A 229 -1.06 -11.65 12.18
C MET A 229 -1.89 -12.29 11.06
N ASP A 230 -2.77 -13.24 11.40
CA ASP A 230 -3.66 -13.88 10.45
C ASP A 230 -4.64 -12.85 9.86
N PHE A 231 -5.17 -11.93 10.66
CA PHE A 231 -6.09 -10.89 10.19
C PHE A 231 -5.40 -9.86 9.29
N GLN A 232 -4.25 -9.33 9.70
CA GLN A 232 -3.59 -8.27 8.94
C GLN A 232 -2.80 -8.77 7.72
N TRP A 233 -2.15 -9.92 7.83
CA TRP A 233 -1.37 -10.50 6.74
C TRP A 233 -2.09 -11.68 6.10
N GLY A 234 -2.48 -12.66 6.93
CA GLY A 234 -3.02 -13.94 6.48
C GLY A 234 -4.30 -13.84 5.65
N LEU A 235 -5.17 -12.85 5.89
CA LEU A 235 -6.43 -12.66 5.18
C LEU A 235 -6.24 -12.65 3.65
N TYR A 236 -5.14 -12.06 3.18
CA TYR A 236 -4.76 -12.05 1.77
C TYR A 236 -3.59 -12.99 1.47
N ALA A 237 -2.61 -13.08 2.39
CA ALA A 237 -1.39 -13.83 2.15
C ALA A 237 -1.63 -15.35 2.09
N ASP A 238 -2.46 -15.92 2.97
CA ASP A 238 -2.69 -17.38 2.96
C ASP A 238 -3.41 -17.85 1.69
N PRO A 239 -4.48 -17.17 1.21
CA PRO A 239 -5.05 -17.49 -0.09
C PRO A 239 -4.02 -17.44 -1.23
N ILE A 240 -3.22 -16.37 -1.31
CA ILE A 240 -2.36 -16.12 -2.47
C ILE A 240 -1.09 -16.97 -2.45
N TYR A 241 -0.45 -17.16 -1.29
CA TYR A 241 0.88 -17.75 -1.19
C TYR A 241 0.88 -19.19 -0.65
N LYS A 242 -0.24 -19.69 -0.13
CA LYS A 242 -0.37 -21.06 0.40
C LYS A 242 -1.38 -21.88 -0.39
N ASN A 243 -2.54 -22.15 0.19
CA ASN A 243 -3.46 -23.20 -0.25
C ASN A 243 -4.69 -22.66 -1.00
N GLY A 244 -4.77 -21.36 -1.26
CA GLY A 244 -5.94 -20.77 -1.91
C GLY A 244 -7.11 -20.50 -0.97
N ASP A 245 -6.90 -20.52 0.35
CA ASP A 245 -7.98 -20.26 1.30
C ASP A 245 -7.55 -19.44 2.52
N TYR A 246 -8.55 -18.93 3.24
CA TYR A 246 -8.32 -18.08 4.42
C TYR A 246 -7.68 -18.85 5.58
N PRO A 247 -6.95 -18.16 6.48
CA PRO A 247 -6.45 -18.77 7.70
C PRO A 247 -7.60 -19.36 8.52
N ARG A 248 -7.38 -20.59 9.02
CA ARG A 248 -8.37 -21.32 9.82
C ARG A 248 -8.87 -20.51 11.02
N SER A 249 -7.96 -19.81 11.70
CA SER A 249 -8.24 -18.95 12.86
C SER A 249 -9.25 -17.84 12.53
N LEU A 250 -9.13 -17.21 11.36
CA LEU A 250 -10.06 -16.17 10.92
C LEU A 250 -11.43 -16.75 10.62
N HIS A 251 -11.48 -17.84 9.87
CA HIS A 251 -12.73 -18.49 9.51
C HIS A 251 -13.49 -18.99 10.76
N GLU A 252 -12.81 -19.69 11.67
CA GLU A 252 -13.46 -20.20 12.90
C GLU A 252 -14.02 -19.09 13.79
N ARG A 253 -13.41 -17.89 13.77
CA ARG A 253 -13.86 -16.73 14.54
C ARG A 253 -14.95 -15.93 13.83
N ASN A 254 -14.99 -15.94 12.50
CA ASN A 254 -15.84 -15.08 11.69
C ASN A 254 -16.73 -15.86 10.71
N SER A 255 -17.07 -17.12 11.00
CA SER A 255 -17.82 -17.99 10.07
C SER A 255 -19.20 -17.47 9.67
N GLU A 256 -19.75 -16.51 10.41
CA GLU A 256 -20.98 -15.80 10.05
C GLU A 256 -20.78 -14.86 8.86
N TYR A 257 -19.58 -14.29 8.71
CA TYR A 257 -19.25 -13.26 7.71
C TYR A 257 -18.27 -13.75 6.63
N LEU A 258 -17.46 -14.75 6.95
CA LEU A 258 -16.36 -15.24 6.13
C LEU A 258 -16.56 -16.73 5.80
N SER A 259 -16.91 -16.99 4.54
CA SER A 259 -16.94 -18.34 3.98
C SER A 259 -15.64 -18.67 3.28
N TYR A 260 -15.23 -19.93 3.35
CA TYR A 260 -14.15 -20.47 2.51
C TYR A 260 -14.47 -20.34 1.01
N PHE A 261 -13.41 -20.31 0.22
CA PHE A 261 -13.51 -20.37 -1.24
C PHE A 261 -14.01 -21.76 -1.71
N THR A 262 -14.59 -21.82 -2.91
CA THR A 262 -14.86 -23.12 -3.53
C THR A 262 -13.54 -23.82 -3.90
N PRO A 263 -13.49 -25.16 -4.05
CA PRO A 263 -12.27 -25.85 -4.46
C PRO A 263 -11.68 -25.33 -5.78
N GLU A 264 -12.53 -24.91 -6.73
CA GLU A 264 -12.11 -24.31 -7.99
C GLU A 264 -11.53 -22.91 -7.79
N GLU A 265 -12.14 -22.08 -6.94
CA GLU A 265 -11.62 -20.76 -6.57
C GLU A 265 -10.26 -20.89 -5.86
N SER A 266 -10.15 -21.76 -4.85
CA SER A 266 -8.90 -21.95 -4.12
C SER A 266 -7.76 -22.38 -5.03
N LYS A 267 -8.02 -23.35 -5.92
CA LYS A 267 -7.02 -23.78 -6.91
C LYS A 267 -6.61 -22.67 -7.87
N TYR A 268 -7.54 -21.77 -8.22
CA TYR A 268 -7.28 -20.64 -9.10
C TYR A 268 -6.47 -19.54 -8.41
N ILE A 269 -6.68 -19.32 -7.11
CA ILE A 269 -6.02 -18.28 -6.31
C ILE A 269 -4.62 -18.72 -5.84
N ALA A 270 -4.45 -19.97 -5.44
CA ALA A 270 -3.22 -20.45 -4.84
C ALA A 270 -2.01 -20.21 -5.77
N HIS A 271 -0.94 -19.66 -5.19
CA HIS A 271 0.31 -19.32 -5.85
C HIS A 271 0.17 -18.34 -7.04
N SER A 272 -0.75 -17.37 -6.92
CA SER A 272 -1.00 -16.33 -7.94
C SER A 272 -0.11 -15.10 -7.81
N ALA A 273 1.15 -15.29 -7.42
CA ALA A 273 2.13 -14.20 -7.30
C ALA A 273 3.57 -14.71 -7.56
N ASP A 274 4.41 -13.83 -8.10
CA ASP A 274 5.85 -14.07 -8.27
C ASP A 274 6.65 -13.54 -7.04
N PHE A 275 6.11 -12.55 -6.33
CA PHE A 275 6.72 -11.94 -5.14
C PHE A 275 5.68 -11.43 -4.14
N MET A 276 6.13 -11.14 -2.91
CA MET A 276 5.34 -10.46 -1.88
C MET A 276 5.75 -9.00 -1.77
N GLY A 277 4.90 -8.10 -2.24
CA GLY A 277 5.00 -6.69 -1.88
C GLY A 277 4.54 -6.50 -0.44
N MET A 278 5.29 -5.72 0.34
CA MET A 278 4.91 -5.40 1.71
C MET A 278 5.07 -3.93 2.02
N ASN A 279 4.07 -3.39 2.70
CA ASN A 279 4.10 -2.09 3.33
C ASN A 279 4.05 -2.32 4.83
N ALA A 280 5.12 -1.97 5.53
CA ALA A 280 5.18 -2.15 6.97
C ALA A 280 5.85 -0.95 7.62
N TYR A 281 5.23 -0.51 8.70
CA TYR A 281 5.47 0.81 9.23
C TYR A 281 5.69 0.82 10.75
N THR A 282 5.00 -0.06 11.48
CA THR A 282 4.93 -0.03 12.94
C THR A 282 4.67 -1.44 13.50
N SER A 283 4.59 -1.53 14.83
CA SER A 283 4.31 -2.74 15.59
C SER A 283 3.32 -2.42 16.71
N SER A 284 2.57 -3.43 17.13
CA SER A 284 1.61 -3.33 18.24
C SER A 284 1.80 -4.51 19.21
N VAL A 285 1.20 -4.38 20.39
CA VAL A 285 1.17 -5.43 21.41
C VAL A 285 -0.23 -6.04 21.44
N ALA A 286 -0.33 -7.37 21.36
CA ALA A 286 -1.58 -8.10 21.44
C ALA A 286 -1.76 -8.75 22.83
N TYR A 287 -2.93 -8.55 23.42
CA TYR A 287 -3.27 -9.03 24.76
C TYR A 287 -4.15 -10.27 24.69
N GLY A 288 -3.98 -11.19 25.64
CA GLY A 288 -4.78 -12.41 25.74
C GLY A 288 -6.24 -12.21 26.20
N ASN A 289 -6.71 -10.97 26.30
CA ASN A 289 -8.07 -10.64 26.67
C ASN A 289 -8.94 -10.64 25.42
N ALA A 290 -10.06 -11.35 25.47
CA ALA A 290 -11.05 -11.29 24.41
C ALA A 290 -11.80 -9.94 24.46
N THR A 291 -12.13 -9.41 23.29
CA THR A 291 -13.06 -8.29 23.12
C THR A 291 -14.36 -8.82 22.50
N ASP A 292 -15.44 -8.05 22.56
CA ASP A 292 -16.70 -8.38 21.87
C ASP A 292 -16.72 -7.87 20.42
N ASN A 293 -15.58 -7.39 19.89
CA ASN A 293 -15.51 -6.77 18.56
C ASN A 293 -15.02 -7.79 17.50
N PRO A 294 -15.91 -8.31 16.64
CA PRO A 294 -15.53 -9.27 15.59
C PRO A 294 -14.54 -8.70 14.58
N SER A 295 -14.56 -7.39 14.35
CA SER A 295 -13.64 -6.69 13.43
C SER A 295 -12.17 -6.73 13.87
N THR A 296 -11.92 -7.11 15.12
CA THR A 296 -10.57 -7.29 15.69
C THR A 296 -10.23 -8.77 15.93
N GLY A 297 -11.03 -9.70 15.38
CA GLY A 297 -10.92 -11.12 15.69
C GLY A 297 -11.18 -11.44 17.17
N TYR A 298 -11.93 -10.58 17.85
CA TYR A 298 -12.17 -10.63 19.31
C TYR A 298 -10.87 -10.49 20.12
N THR A 299 -9.91 -9.71 19.63
CA THR A 299 -8.63 -9.45 20.30
C THR A 299 -8.49 -8.00 20.72
N TYR A 300 -7.60 -7.75 21.68
CA TYR A 300 -7.25 -6.40 22.12
C TYR A 300 -5.78 -6.12 21.77
N THR A 301 -5.54 -4.97 21.14
CA THR A 301 -4.19 -4.51 20.79
C THR A 301 -3.94 -3.11 21.34
N SER A 302 -2.66 -2.78 21.57
CA SER A 302 -2.23 -1.48 22.07
C SER A 302 -0.81 -1.15 21.60
N PHE A 303 -0.46 0.14 21.61
CA PHE A 303 0.91 0.63 21.45
C PHE A 303 1.67 0.73 22.78
N TRP A 304 1.10 0.20 23.86
CA TRP A 304 1.68 0.19 25.20
C TRP A 304 1.82 -1.25 25.69
N PHE A 305 2.99 -1.56 26.26
CA PHE A 305 3.23 -2.81 26.97
C PHE A 305 2.56 -2.79 28.36
N PRO A 306 2.34 -3.96 28.99
CA PRO A 306 1.70 -4.05 30.31
C PRO A 306 2.40 -3.28 31.43
N ASN A 307 3.71 -3.02 31.28
CA ASN A 307 4.53 -2.24 32.21
C ASN A 307 4.38 -0.71 32.00
N GLY A 308 3.58 -0.25 31.04
CA GLY A 308 3.37 1.15 30.71
C GLY A 308 4.41 1.76 29.76
N THR A 309 5.35 0.99 29.20
CA THR A 309 6.28 1.49 28.18
C THR A 309 5.62 1.46 26.80
N ALA A 310 5.79 2.53 26.01
CA ALA A 310 5.38 2.54 24.61
C ALA A 310 6.19 1.55 23.77
N VAL A 311 5.64 1.11 22.64
CA VAL A 311 6.33 0.20 21.69
C VAL A 311 7.51 0.85 20.98
N GLY A 312 7.52 2.17 20.86
CA GLY A 312 8.44 2.92 20.01
C GLY A 312 8.34 4.43 20.21
N GLY A 313 9.00 5.19 19.34
CA GLY A 313 8.87 6.66 19.27
C GLY A 313 7.56 7.08 18.60
N GLU A 314 6.92 8.13 19.10
CA GLU A 314 5.68 8.66 18.52
C GLU A 314 5.93 9.35 17.18
N SER A 315 4.94 9.25 16.30
CA SER A 315 4.89 10.01 15.05
C SER A 315 3.79 11.07 15.09
N ASN A 316 3.58 11.78 13.98
CA ASN A 316 2.43 12.66 13.81
C ASN A 316 1.10 11.88 13.68
N GLU A 317 1.18 10.62 13.26
CA GLU A 317 0.05 9.73 13.11
C GLU A 317 -0.13 8.86 14.36
N SER A 318 -1.34 8.88 14.94
CA SER A 318 -1.63 8.13 16.18
C SER A 318 -1.42 6.61 16.07
N TRP A 319 -1.53 6.07 14.84
CA TRP A 319 -1.37 4.66 14.54
C TRP A 319 0.09 4.25 14.25
N LEU A 320 1.01 5.21 14.03
CA LEU A 320 2.38 4.95 13.58
C LEU A 320 3.39 5.26 14.69
N TRP A 321 4.23 4.26 14.99
CA TRP A 321 5.27 4.33 16.01
C TRP A 321 6.59 3.75 15.46
N ASP A 322 7.72 4.33 15.86
CA ASP A 322 9.06 3.90 15.42
C ASP A 322 9.47 2.59 16.12
N THR A 323 9.31 1.46 15.42
CA THR A 323 9.50 0.11 15.98
C THR A 323 10.38 -0.79 15.10
N PRO A 324 11.66 -0.45 14.87
CA PRO A 324 12.54 -1.22 13.97
C PRO A 324 12.75 -2.67 14.44
N TRP A 325 12.61 -2.92 15.75
CA TRP A 325 12.69 -4.26 16.32
C TRP A 325 11.58 -5.20 15.82
N GLY A 326 10.36 -4.69 15.61
CA GLY A 326 9.24 -5.49 15.13
C GLY A 326 9.28 -5.68 13.61
N PHE A 327 9.84 -4.72 12.88
CA PHE A 327 10.08 -4.84 11.44
C PHE A 327 11.00 -6.02 11.10
N GLU A 328 12.10 -6.21 11.85
CA GLU A 328 12.95 -7.40 11.68
C GLU A 328 12.19 -8.70 11.92
N LYS A 329 11.41 -8.78 13.00
CA LYS A 329 10.61 -9.97 13.34
C LYS A 329 9.59 -10.27 12.26
N LEU A 330 8.92 -9.24 11.76
CA LEU A 330 7.95 -9.35 10.68
C LEU A 330 8.58 -9.90 9.40
N LEU A 331 9.71 -9.33 8.97
CA LEU A 331 10.40 -9.79 7.76
C LEU A 331 10.77 -11.27 7.83
N VAL A 332 11.31 -11.71 8.97
CA VAL A 332 11.62 -13.13 9.18
C VAL A 332 10.36 -13.99 9.23
N TYR A 333 9.31 -13.55 9.92
CA TYR A 333 8.04 -14.27 9.98
C TYR A 333 7.43 -14.46 8.58
N LEU A 334 7.38 -13.41 7.76
CA LEU A 334 6.84 -13.48 6.41
C LEU A 334 7.68 -14.41 5.52
N TRP A 335 9.00 -14.31 5.61
CA TRP A 335 9.90 -15.22 4.89
C TRP A 335 9.70 -16.68 5.30
N ASP A 336 9.71 -16.98 6.60
CA ASP A 336 9.60 -18.34 7.13
C ASP A 336 8.24 -18.99 6.85
N ASN A 337 7.17 -18.20 6.72
CA ASN A 337 5.82 -18.72 6.51
C ASN A 337 5.40 -18.87 5.05
N TYR A 338 5.95 -18.04 4.16
CA TYR A 338 5.51 -17.98 2.77
C TYR A 338 6.60 -18.35 1.78
N HIS A 339 7.88 -18.09 2.09
CA HIS A 339 9.02 -18.38 1.21
C HIS A 339 8.92 -17.76 -0.21
N TYR A 340 8.31 -16.57 -0.31
CA TYR A 340 8.34 -15.75 -1.52
C TYR A 340 9.35 -14.61 -1.37
N PRO A 341 10.01 -14.17 -2.46
CA PRO A 341 10.84 -12.97 -2.42
C PRO A 341 10.04 -11.76 -1.92
N ILE A 342 10.61 -11.05 -0.96
CA ILE A 342 9.98 -9.90 -0.31
C ILE A 342 10.46 -8.62 -0.98
N TYR A 343 9.51 -7.79 -1.38
CA TYR A 343 9.74 -6.45 -1.89
C TYR A 343 9.12 -5.47 -0.89
N ILE A 344 9.94 -4.74 -0.13
CA ILE A 344 9.45 -3.67 0.75
C ILE A 344 9.00 -2.53 -0.16
N THR A 345 7.71 -2.44 -0.42
CA THR A 345 7.07 -1.52 -1.37
C THR A 345 6.71 -0.18 -0.76
N GLU A 346 6.61 -0.11 0.56
CA GLU A 346 6.56 1.13 1.35
C GLU A 346 7.15 0.92 2.74
N ASN A 347 7.91 1.91 3.20
CA ASN A 347 8.31 2.11 4.59
C ASN A 347 8.64 3.60 4.79
N GLY A 348 8.15 4.22 5.85
CA GLY A 348 8.28 5.67 6.00
C GLY A 348 7.79 6.20 7.35
N PHE A 349 8.04 7.49 7.61
CA PHE A 349 7.72 8.10 8.88
C PHE A 349 7.20 9.53 8.73
N SER A 350 6.10 9.84 9.43
CA SER A 350 5.54 11.19 9.54
C SER A 350 6.01 11.82 10.84
N ALA A 351 7.04 12.67 10.78
CA ALA A 351 7.64 13.24 11.98
C ALA A 351 6.65 14.14 12.74
N LYS A 352 6.57 13.96 14.05
CA LYS A 352 5.62 14.67 14.92
C LYS A 352 5.84 16.18 14.86
N ASP A 353 4.74 16.92 14.74
CA ASP A 353 4.71 18.38 14.70
C ASP A 353 5.59 19.00 13.59
N GLU A 354 5.95 18.25 12.55
CA GLU A 354 6.86 18.72 11.48
C GLU A 354 6.34 19.98 10.80
N ASN A 355 5.03 20.06 10.56
CA ASN A 355 4.36 21.21 9.94
C ASN A 355 4.42 22.51 10.78
N SER A 356 4.75 22.43 12.06
CA SER A 356 4.89 23.60 12.93
C SER A 356 6.28 24.24 12.87
N LYS A 357 7.26 23.56 12.26
CA LYS A 357 8.66 23.99 12.22
C LYS A 357 8.92 24.94 11.04
N PRO A 358 9.81 25.93 11.19
CA PRO A 358 10.26 26.72 10.05
C PRO A 358 11.06 25.84 9.06
N LEU A 359 11.07 26.21 7.77
CA LEU A 359 11.63 25.36 6.70
C LEU A 359 13.06 24.89 6.98
N ASN A 360 13.92 25.75 7.53
CA ASN A 360 15.32 25.41 7.84
C ASN A 360 15.47 24.34 8.92
N GLU A 361 14.49 24.18 9.81
CA GLU A 361 14.43 23.12 10.81
C GLU A 361 13.67 21.89 10.30
N LEU A 362 12.60 22.11 9.53
CA LEU A 362 11.79 21.05 8.93
C LEU A 362 12.62 20.13 8.03
N VAL A 363 13.53 20.70 7.24
CA VAL A 363 14.40 19.91 6.34
C VAL A 363 15.52 19.18 7.09
N GLN A 364 15.74 19.47 8.37
CA GLN A 364 16.68 18.75 9.24
C GLN A 364 15.91 17.66 10.02
N ASP A 365 15.31 16.74 9.27
CA ASP A 365 14.35 15.75 9.76
C ASP A 365 14.99 14.53 10.44
N TYR A 366 15.73 14.77 11.52
CA TYR A 366 16.46 13.73 12.25
C TYR A 366 15.59 12.56 12.72
N ASP A 367 14.34 12.80 13.11
CA ASP A 367 13.43 11.72 13.53
C ASP A 367 13.17 10.74 12.38
N ARG A 368 13.00 11.25 11.15
CA ARG A 368 12.81 10.43 9.95
C ARG A 368 14.11 9.73 9.53
N VAL A 369 15.27 10.39 9.68
CA VAL A 369 16.58 9.75 9.51
C VAL A 369 16.73 8.55 10.47
N ASN A 370 16.46 8.75 11.76
CA ASN A 370 16.58 7.71 12.78
C ASN A 370 15.65 6.52 12.51
N TYR A 371 14.41 6.80 12.09
CA TYR A 371 13.46 5.77 11.67
C TYR A 371 14.04 4.92 10.52
N HIS A 372 14.46 5.57 9.42
CA HIS A 372 15.01 4.85 8.28
C HIS A 372 16.28 4.08 8.63
N ASP A 373 17.19 4.64 9.43
CA ASP A 373 18.37 3.93 9.90
C ASP A 373 18.01 2.67 10.68
N GLY A 374 17.07 2.77 11.64
CA GLY A 374 16.58 1.62 12.40
C GLY A 374 15.99 0.52 11.52
N TYR A 375 15.10 0.89 10.59
CA TYR A 375 14.40 -0.06 9.73
C TYR A 375 15.31 -0.68 8.66
N LEU A 376 16.25 0.07 8.09
CA LEU A 376 17.23 -0.45 7.15
C LEU A 376 18.22 -1.41 7.83
N ASN A 377 18.65 -1.12 9.05
CA ASN A 377 19.47 -2.05 9.83
C ASN A 377 18.68 -3.32 10.21
N ALA A 378 17.39 -3.20 10.52
CA ALA A 378 16.50 -4.34 10.74
C ALA A 378 16.33 -5.21 9.48
N MET A 379 16.20 -4.58 8.31
CA MET A 379 16.19 -5.26 7.01
C MET A 379 17.49 -6.04 6.77
N LEU A 380 18.66 -5.42 6.99
CA LEU A 380 19.95 -6.12 6.86
C LEU A 380 20.05 -7.33 7.79
N ARG A 381 19.59 -7.22 9.05
CA ARG A 381 19.58 -8.34 9.98
C ARG A 381 18.65 -9.47 9.52
N ALA A 382 17.48 -9.16 8.97
CA ALA A 382 16.60 -10.17 8.36
C ALA A 382 17.26 -10.86 7.15
N ILE A 383 17.94 -10.11 6.28
CA ILE A 383 18.72 -10.67 5.15
C ILE A 383 19.82 -11.60 5.67
N HIS A 384 20.58 -11.19 6.69
CA HIS A 384 21.59 -12.03 7.32
C HIS A 384 21.04 -13.31 7.95
N ARG A 385 19.76 -13.32 8.33
CA ARG A 385 19.04 -14.50 8.82
C ARG A 385 18.47 -15.38 7.69
N GLY A 386 18.63 -14.98 6.43
CA GLY A 386 18.27 -15.76 5.24
C GLY A 386 17.00 -15.31 4.52
N ALA A 387 16.35 -14.21 4.94
CA ALA A 387 15.20 -13.68 4.23
C ALA A 387 15.61 -13.12 2.85
N ASP A 388 14.92 -13.53 1.78
CA ASP A 388 15.13 -13.01 0.42
C ASP A 388 14.38 -11.68 0.26
N ILE A 389 15.09 -10.57 0.49
CA ILE A 389 14.56 -9.20 0.38
C ILE A 389 15.25 -8.50 -0.79
N ARG A 390 14.46 -8.00 -1.75
CA ARG A 390 14.98 -7.51 -3.04
C ARG A 390 14.73 -6.04 -3.33
N SER A 391 13.96 -5.35 -2.49
CA SER A 391 13.72 -3.91 -2.66
C SER A 391 13.48 -3.20 -1.34
N TYR A 392 13.65 -1.88 -1.38
CA TYR A 392 13.23 -0.96 -0.35
C TYR A 392 12.73 0.34 -1.00
N PHE A 393 11.49 0.71 -0.75
CA PHE A 393 10.87 1.94 -1.23
C PHE A 393 10.46 2.83 -0.06
N ALA A 394 11.11 3.99 0.07
CA ALA A 394 10.74 4.98 1.08
C ALA A 394 9.40 5.65 0.71
N TRP A 395 8.42 5.58 1.61
CA TRP A 395 7.19 6.37 1.51
C TRP A 395 7.43 7.72 2.21
N ALA A 396 7.53 8.84 1.50
CA ALA A 396 7.42 9.01 0.04
C ALA A 396 8.49 9.96 -0.51
N ILE A 397 8.62 10.05 -1.84
CA ILE A 397 9.53 11.02 -2.47
C ILE A 397 9.23 12.45 -2.02
N THR A 398 7.96 12.83 -1.99
CA THR A 398 7.50 14.18 -1.67
C THR A 398 6.42 14.12 -0.60
N ASP A 399 6.31 15.20 0.18
CA ASP A 399 5.09 15.46 0.92
C ASP A 399 3.90 15.47 -0.06
N ASN A 400 2.77 14.93 0.36
CA ASN A 400 1.61 14.72 -0.49
C ASN A 400 0.31 14.74 0.33
N LEU A 401 -0.83 14.48 -0.32
CA LEU A 401 -2.12 14.34 0.35
C LEU A 401 -2.21 12.97 1.02
N GLU A 402 -2.14 12.93 2.34
CA GLU A 402 -2.22 11.70 3.14
C GLU A 402 -3.68 11.37 3.49
N TRP A 403 -4.48 11.11 2.45
CA TRP A 403 -5.86 10.61 2.58
C TRP A 403 -6.71 11.44 3.57
N ALA A 404 -7.30 10.81 4.59
CA ALA A 404 -8.11 11.47 5.62
C ALA A 404 -7.29 12.43 6.51
N SER A 405 -5.97 12.24 6.66
CA SER A 405 -5.08 13.16 7.39
C SER A 405 -4.76 14.44 6.58
N GLY A 406 -5.18 14.51 5.32
CA GLY A 406 -5.00 15.69 4.48
C GLY A 406 -3.52 16.03 4.29
N TYR A 407 -3.20 17.33 4.28
CA TYR A 407 -1.83 17.84 4.16
C TYR A 407 -1.10 18.00 5.51
N SER A 408 -1.77 17.64 6.61
CA SER A 408 -1.24 17.76 7.97
C SER A 408 -0.21 16.69 8.30
N SER A 409 -0.20 15.58 7.55
CA SER A 409 0.80 14.51 7.67
C SER A 409 1.84 14.62 6.57
N ARG A 410 3.12 14.50 6.94
CA ARG A 410 4.25 14.74 6.03
C ARG A 410 5.19 13.53 6.02
N PHE A 411 5.01 12.66 5.03
CA PHE A 411 5.89 11.49 4.82
C PHE A 411 7.06 11.74 3.87
N GLY A 412 7.12 12.89 3.21
CA GLY A 412 8.10 13.13 2.16
C GLY A 412 9.53 13.16 2.66
N ILE A 413 10.45 12.52 1.94
CA ILE A 413 11.89 12.81 2.02
C ILE A 413 12.26 14.12 1.32
N THR A 414 11.29 14.74 0.66
CA THR A 414 11.34 16.07 0.05
C THR A 414 10.15 16.88 0.54
N HIS A 415 10.41 18.04 1.12
CA HIS A 415 9.37 19.00 1.48
C HIS A 415 8.71 19.57 0.23
N VAL A 416 7.38 19.74 0.26
CA VAL A 416 6.63 20.48 -0.77
C VAL A 416 5.90 21.65 -0.11
N ASP A 417 6.22 22.85 -0.58
CA ASP A 417 5.39 24.02 -0.35
C ASP A 417 4.17 23.92 -1.30
N PHE A 418 2.98 23.70 -0.75
CA PHE A 418 1.80 23.40 -1.57
C PHE A 418 1.24 24.63 -2.31
N ASP A 419 1.58 25.84 -1.88
CA ASP A 419 1.15 27.09 -2.52
C ASP A 419 2.01 27.39 -3.76
N THR A 420 3.31 27.17 -3.65
CA THR A 420 4.30 27.48 -4.70
C THR A 420 4.72 26.25 -5.51
N GLN A 421 4.42 25.06 -5.01
CA GLN A 421 4.85 23.76 -5.52
C GLN A 421 6.37 23.58 -5.53
N VAL A 422 7.12 24.34 -4.73
CA VAL A 422 8.57 24.21 -4.62
C VAL A 422 8.95 22.96 -3.82
N ARG A 423 9.86 22.17 -4.37
CA ARG A 423 10.46 20.99 -3.72
C ARG A 423 11.74 21.37 -2.99
N THR A 424 11.86 21.01 -1.72
CA THR A 424 13.10 21.19 -0.94
C THR A 424 13.53 19.85 -0.33
N PRO A 425 14.68 19.27 -0.75
CA PRO A 425 15.17 18.01 -0.18
C PRO A 425 15.31 18.08 1.35
N LYS A 426 14.85 17.05 2.06
CA LYS A 426 15.11 16.90 3.50
C LYS A 426 16.38 16.08 3.73
N LEU A 427 16.97 16.15 4.92
CA LEU A 427 18.18 15.43 5.31
C LEU A 427 18.06 13.91 5.07
N THR A 428 16.87 13.34 5.29
CA THR A 428 16.58 11.93 4.98
C THR A 428 16.94 11.53 3.55
N SER A 429 16.72 12.40 2.56
CA SER A 429 17.06 12.09 1.16
C SER A 429 18.57 11.85 0.97
N GLN A 430 19.40 12.65 1.65
CA GLN A 430 20.85 12.48 1.65
C GLN A 430 21.28 11.25 2.44
N PHE A 431 20.67 11.03 3.61
CA PHE A 431 20.94 9.83 4.42
C PHE A 431 20.69 8.55 3.61
N LEU A 432 19.53 8.40 2.98
CA LEU A 432 19.18 7.22 2.18
C LEU A 432 20.17 7.02 1.02
N LYS A 433 20.53 8.10 0.32
CA LYS A 433 21.52 8.07 -0.76
C LYS A 433 22.85 7.49 -0.28
N GLU A 434 23.36 7.99 0.85
CA GLU A 434 24.63 7.56 1.41
C GLU A 434 24.54 6.13 1.93
N TRP A 435 23.46 5.79 2.65
CA TRP A 435 23.25 4.46 3.20
C TRP A 435 23.25 3.39 2.09
N PHE A 436 22.43 3.56 1.04
CA PHE A 436 22.37 2.59 -0.05
C PHE A 436 23.68 2.52 -0.85
N LYS A 437 24.43 3.63 -0.97
CA LYS A 437 25.75 3.60 -1.62
C LYS A 437 26.76 2.69 -0.90
N TRP A 438 26.67 2.55 0.42
CA TRP A 438 27.61 1.75 1.22
C TRP A 438 27.14 0.30 1.46
N HIS A 439 25.87 -0.01 1.18
CA HIS A 439 25.25 -1.31 1.47
C HIS A 439 24.60 -1.98 0.24
N SER A 440 24.89 -1.49 -0.98
CA SER A 440 24.38 -2.03 -2.25
C SER A 440 25.23 -3.17 -2.81
#